data_AF-A0A8H8UHL9-F1
#
_entry.id   AF-A0A8H8UHL9-F1
#
_cell.length_a   1.000
_cell.length_b   1.000
_cell.length_c   1.000
_cell.angle_alpha   90.00
_cell.angle_beta   90.00
_cell.angle_gamma   90.00
#
_symmetry.space_group_name_H-M   'P 1'
#
loop_
_entity.id
_entity.type
_entity.pdbx_description
1 polymer ?
#
loop_
_entity_poly.entity_id
_entity_poly.type
_entity_poly.pdbx_seq_one_letter_code
_entity_poly.pdbx_strand_id
1 'polypeptide(L)'
;MFSLLRSATAFLIATASLVQGYSDPGACSGACWAHDPSIIQRTSDDLYFKFNTGSGVEIATASSLSGPWTIKGYALPSGSKIDLANNTDLWAPDVHKVGDLYYMYYAVSTFGSQTSAIGLATSSTMDIGSWTDLGATGVASSSGKAYNAIDPNLIAVGSSYYLNFGSFWHDIYQVPMSSDAKKTSGTSVNIEYDSAGTHPCEGSYMFYYSGYYYLLWSHGICCGYDTCALVSQDTDLVPQDQTRDRRRVQNNDVQVDIRNWRLCRPERCCMYFKRRISITRKPRDYLWPRWTASPSFPVVPPEANLFGTEVCLPTQAKD
;
A
#
# COMPACT_ATOMS: atom_id res chain seq x y z
N MET A 1 17.45 31.08 67.21
CA MET A 1 17.35 31.88 65.96
C MET A 1 18.03 31.06 64.88
N PHE A 2 17.27 30.26 64.13
CA PHE A 2 16.81 30.55 62.74
C PHE A 2 18.00 30.77 61.79
N SER A 3 18.20 30.07 60.68
CA SER A 3 17.45 29.03 59.97
C SER A 3 18.41 28.41 58.93
N LEU A 4 18.36 27.10 58.72
CA LEU A 4 19.10 26.42 57.66
C LEU A 4 18.58 26.84 56.28
N LEU A 5 19.41 27.46 55.44
CA LEU A 5 19.13 27.54 54.00
C LEU A 5 19.41 26.16 53.38
N ARG A 6 18.35 25.37 53.22
CA ARG A 6 18.34 24.24 52.29
C ARG A 6 18.09 24.80 50.89
N SER A 7 19.14 24.92 50.08
CA SER A 7 19.01 25.13 48.64
C SER A 7 18.38 23.88 48.03
N ALA A 8 17.08 23.93 47.78
CA ALA A 8 16.38 22.96 46.96
C ALA A 8 16.71 23.28 45.49
N THR A 9 17.71 22.60 44.94
CA THR A 9 17.94 22.58 43.48
C THR A 9 16.82 21.75 42.87
N ALA A 10 15.73 22.41 42.46
CA ALA A 10 14.68 21.80 41.67
C ALA A 10 15.25 21.42 40.30
N PHE A 11 15.55 20.14 40.12
CA PHE A 11 15.87 19.55 38.82
C PHE A 11 14.57 19.59 37.98
N LEU A 12 14.43 20.61 37.13
CA LEU A 12 13.41 20.64 36.09
C LEU A 12 13.75 19.53 35.08
N ILE A 13 13.16 18.35 35.27
CA ILE A 13 13.07 17.33 34.24
C ILE A 13 12.11 17.89 33.18
N ALA A 14 12.65 18.55 32.17
CA ALA A 14 11.91 18.83 30.95
C ALA A 14 11.64 17.48 30.28
N THR A 15 10.46 16.90 30.55
CA THR A 15 9.91 15.84 29.73
C THR A 15 9.64 16.46 28.36
N ALA A 16 10.61 16.31 27.44
CA ALA A 16 10.34 16.50 26.03
C ALA A 16 9.35 15.41 25.62
N SER A 17 8.07 15.72 25.72
CA SER A 17 7.03 14.96 25.04
C SER A 17 7.37 15.04 23.57
N LEU A 18 7.98 13.98 23.03
CA LEU A 18 8.05 13.77 21.60
C LEU A 18 6.60 13.56 21.15
N VAL A 19 5.91 14.65 20.86
CA VAL A 19 4.67 14.62 20.12
C VAL A 19 5.07 14.07 18.76
N GLN A 20 4.82 12.78 18.55
CA GLN A 20 4.76 12.18 17.21
C GLN A 20 3.57 12.84 16.50
N GLY A 21 3.80 14.05 16.02
CA GLY A 21 2.86 14.75 15.17
C GLY A 21 2.79 14.00 13.85
N TYR A 22 1.70 13.29 13.64
CA TYR A 22 1.34 12.81 12.33
C TYR A 22 1.13 14.04 11.44
N SER A 23 1.82 14.12 10.31
CA SER A 23 1.63 15.24 9.39
C SER A 23 0.24 15.16 8.77
N ASP A 24 -0.49 16.26 8.68
CA ASP A 24 -1.78 16.28 7.97
C ASP A 24 -1.66 15.75 6.53
N PRO A 25 -2.76 15.22 5.96
CA PRO A 25 -2.86 15.04 4.53
C PRO A 25 -2.48 16.35 3.84
N GLY A 26 -1.61 16.27 2.85
CA GLY A 26 -1.21 17.46 2.12
C GLY A 26 -2.35 17.95 1.21
N ALA A 27 -2.15 19.13 0.63
CA ALA A 27 -3.14 19.71 -0.26
C ALA A 27 -3.43 18.79 -1.46
N CYS A 28 -4.69 18.69 -1.84
CA CYS A 28 -5.08 18.14 -3.13
C CYS A 28 -6.07 19.09 -3.79
N SER A 29 -5.91 19.32 -5.09
CA SER A 29 -6.84 20.10 -5.90
C SER A 29 -7.16 19.40 -7.23
N GLY A 30 -8.27 19.79 -7.86
CA GLY A 30 -8.76 19.16 -9.09
C GLY A 30 -9.44 17.81 -8.84
N ALA A 31 -9.19 16.84 -9.71
CA ALA A 31 -9.73 15.47 -9.65
C ALA A 31 -9.05 14.62 -8.57
N CYS A 32 -9.25 15.01 -7.31
CA CYS A 32 -8.64 14.40 -6.13
C CYS A 32 -9.26 13.07 -5.72
N TRP A 33 -10.51 12.82 -6.11
CA TRP A 33 -11.19 11.58 -5.76
C TRP A 33 -10.41 10.39 -6.33
N ALA A 34 -10.25 9.34 -5.52
CA ALA A 34 -9.64 8.10 -5.94
C ALA A 34 -10.07 6.97 -5.01
N HIS A 35 -10.15 5.76 -5.57
CA HIS A 35 -10.26 4.50 -4.85
C HIS A 35 -9.11 3.60 -5.33
N ASP A 36 -8.31 3.06 -4.42
CA ASP A 36 -7.10 2.26 -4.71
C ASP A 36 -6.15 2.90 -5.74
N PRO A 37 -5.58 4.09 -5.45
CA PRO A 37 -4.76 4.79 -6.41
C PRO A 37 -3.35 4.21 -6.57
N SER A 38 -2.88 4.11 -7.81
CA SER A 38 -1.45 4.05 -8.15
C SER A 38 -1.01 5.37 -8.76
N ILE A 39 0.17 5.86 -8.37
CA ILE A 39 0.75 7.10 -8.88
C ILE A 39 2.11 6.78 -9.48
N ILE A 40 2.50 7.46 -10.56
CA ILE A 40 3.85 7.37 -11.11
C ILE A 40 4.18 8.63 -11.87
N GLN A 41 5.43 9.08 -11.82
CA GLN A 41 5.90 10.20 -12.61
C GLN A 41 6.51 9.70 -13.93
N ARG A 42 6.13 10.35 -15.03
CA ARG A 42 6.73 10.11 -16.33
C ARG A 42 8.02 10.91 -16.44
N THR A 43 9.15 10.23 -16.56
CA THR A 43 10.48 10.85 -16.55
C THR A 43 10.80 11.71 -17.78
N SER A 44 10.02 11.63 -18.86
CA SER A 44 10.29 12.41 -20.08
C SER A 44 9.80 13.86 -19.99
N ASP A 45 8.83 14.14 -19.12
CA ASP A 45 8.17 15.44 -18.99
C ASP A 45 7.76 15.78 -17.55
N ASP A 46 8.23 15.00 -16.58
CA ASP A 46 7.99 15.17 -15.14
C ASP A 46 6.51 15.19 -14.72
N LEU A 47 5.61 14.73 -15.59
CA LEU A 47 4.18 14.73 -15.33
C LEU A 47 3.82 13.56 -14.42
N TYR A 48 3.06 13.82 -13.36
CA TYR A 48 2.49 12.78 -12.51
C TYR A 48 1.23 12.21 -13.15
N PHE A 49 1.11 10.89 -13.12
CA PHE A 49 -0.07 10.13 -13.52
C PHE A 49 -0.66 9.47 -12.28
N LYS A 50 -1.98 9.52 -12.14
CA LYS A 50 -2.77 8.81 -11.14
C LYS A 50 -3.71 7.86 -11.87
N PHE A 51 -3.73 6.62 -11.43
CA PHE A 51 -4.59 5.53 -11.87
C PHE A 51 -5.43 5.09 -10.69
N ASN A 52 -6.71 4.81 -10.87
CA ASN A 52 -7.55 4.32 -9.77
C ASN A 52 -8.62 3.34 -10.24
N THR A 53 -9.16 2.59 -9.29
CA THR A 53 -10.31 1.68 -9.46
C THR A 53 -11.46 2.38 -10.15
N GLY A 54 -12.13 1.66 -11.03
CA GLY A 54 -13.37 2.07 -11.68
C GLY A 54 -13.31 2.01 -13.21
N SER A 55 -14.36 1.49 -13.83
CA SER A 55 -14.49 1.39 -15.29
C SER A 55 -13.21 0.77 -15.91
N GLY A 56 -12.64 1.36 -16.95
CA GLY A 56 -11.40 0.91 -17.59
C GLY A 56 -10.09 1.34 -16.93
N VAL A 57 -10.08 1.68 -15.63
CA VAL A 57 -9.01 2.41 -14.92
C VAL A 57 -8.90 3.87 -15.35
N GLU A 58 -9.40 4.79 -14.52
CA GLU A 58 -9.30 6.25 -14.76
C GLU A 58 -7.83 6.69 -14.75
N ILE A 59 -7.46 7.58 -15.67
CA ILE A 59 -6.17 8.27 -15.73
C ILE A 59 -6.42 9.74 -15.43
N ALA A 60 -5.72 10.27 -14.43
CA ALA A 60 -5.59 11.71 -14.21
C ALA A 60 -4.12 12.13 -14.18
N THR A 61 -3.84 13.38 -14.55
CA THR A 61 -2.47 13.91 -14.54
C THR A 61 -2.35 15.21 -13.78
N ALA A 62 -1.19 15.48 -13.19
CA ALA A 62 -0.85 16.75 -12.57
C ALA A 62 0.65 17.05 -12.71
N SER A 63 1.03 18.33 -12.68
CA SER A 63 2.43 18.75 -12.61
C SER A 63 3.02 18.62 -11.20
N SER A 64 2.19 18.40 -10.18
CA SER A 64 2.60 18.17 -8.81
C SER A 64 1.67 17.17 -8.12
N LEU A 65 2.16 16.49 -7.08
CA LEU A 65 1.34 15.59 -6.27
C LEU A 65 0.13 16.29 -5.65
N SER A 66 0.23 17.60 -5.37
CA SER A 66 -0.86 18.41 -4.82
C SER A 66 -1.95 18.77 -5.85
N GLY A 67 -1.74 18.40 -7.11
CA GLY A 67 -2.61 18.78 -8.21
C GLY A 67 -2.26 20.16 -8.83
N PRO A 68 -3.21 20.80 -9.53
CA PRO A 68 -4.56 20.29 -9.80
C PRO A 68 -4.53 19.04 -10.68
N TRP A 69 -5.18 17.97 -10.24
CA TRP A 69 -5.35 16.75 -11.02
C TRP A 69 -6.39 16.95 -12.12
N THR A 70 -6.06 16.55 -13.34
CA THR A 70 -6.94 16.65 -14.51
C THR A 70 -7.23 15.25 -15.05
N ILE A 71 -8.49 14.83 -15.03
CA ILE A 71 -8.92 13.57 -15.66
C ILE A 71 -8.65 13.64 -17.16
N LYS A 72 -8.05 12.59 -17.68
CA LYS A 72 -7.76 12.41 -19.10
C LYS A 72 -8.77 11.45 -19.73
N GLY A 73 -9.04 10.33 -19.08
CA GLY A 73 -9.94 9.29 -19.57
C GLY A 73 -9.61 7.95 -18.93
N TYR A 74 -9.72 6.84 -19.67
CA TYR A 74 -9.48 5.49 -19.16
C TYR A 74 -8.35 4.79 -19.89
N ALA A 75 -7.59 3.94 -19.20
CA ALA A 75 -6.51 3.15 -19.79
C ALA A 75 -7.06 2.06 -20.72
N LEU A 76 -8.08 1.34 -20.27
CA LEU A 76 -8.74 0.23 -20.97
C LEU A 76 -10.25 0.52 -21.14
N PRO A 77 -10.65 1.49 -21.98
CA PRO A 77 -12.05 1.93 -22.08
C PRO A 77 -13.03 0.84 -22.54
N SER A 78 -12.55 -0.24 -23.16
CA SER A 78 -13.36 -1.40 -23.57
C SER A 78 -13.33 -2.55 -22.56
N GLY A 79 -12.72 -2.35 -21.39
CA GLY A 79 -12.49 -3.39 -20.39
C GLY A 79 -11.31 -4.30 -20.71
N SER A 80 -11.17 -5.34 -19.89
CA SER A 80 -10.14 -6.37 -19.97
C SER A 80 -10.53 -7.50 -20.93
N LYS A 81 -9.52 -8.11 -21.54
CA LYS A 81 -9.58 -9.38 -22.29
C LYS A 81 -9.84 -10.59 -21.40
N ILE A 82 -9.71 -10.45 -20.08
CA ILE A 82 -10.03 -11.52 -19.14
C ILE A 82 -11.54 -11.74 -19.17
N ASP A 83 -11.93 -12.97 -19.48
CA ASP A 83 -13.33 -13.39 -19.53
C ASP A 83 -13.81 -13.79 -18.13
N LEU A 84 -14.00 -12.78 -17.28
CA LEU A 84 -14.63 -12.87 -15.97
C LEU A 84 -15.75 -11.84 -15.87
N ALA A 85 -16.68 -12.05 -14.94
CA ALA A 85 -17.70 -11.06 -14.64
C ALA A 85 -17.06 -9.72 -14.24
N ASN A 86 -17.71 -8.61 -14.62
CA ASN A 86 -17.27 -7.26 -14.31
C ASN A 86 -15.91 -6.86 -14.92
N ASN A 87 -15.52 -7.46 -16.06
CA ASN A 87 -14.27 -7.13 -16.76
C ASN A 87 -14.22 -5.73 -17.39
N THR A 88 -15.27 -4.92 -17.23
CA THR A 88 -15.31 -3.50 -17.64
C THR A 88 -15.15 -2.52 -16.48
N ASP A 89 -15.05 -3.03 -15.25
CA ASP A 89 -14.83 -2.26 -14.02
C ASP A 89 -13.63 -2.83 -13.26
N LEU A 90 -12.46 -2.30 -13.56
CA LEU A 90 -11.15 -2.82 -13.17
C LEU A 90 -10.66 -2.17 -11.89
N TRP A 91 -10.01 -2.95 -11.03
CA TRP A 91 -9.70 -2.54 -9.66
C TRP A 91 -8.21 -2.53 -9.36
N ALA A 92 -7.84 -1.71 -8.36
CA ALA A 92 -6.54 -1.62 -7.73
C ALA A 92 -5.37 -1.67 -8.73
N PRO A 93 -5.30 -0.72 -9.68
CA PRO A 93 -4.21 -0.68 -10.64
C PRO A 93 -2.88 -0.43 -9.93
N ASP A 94 -1.82 -1.07 -10.41
CA ASP A 94 -0.44 -0.86 -9.95
C ASP A 94 0.48 -0.66 -11.15
N VAL A 95 1.10 0.52 -11.24
CA VAL A 95 1.83 0.97 -12.44
C VAL A 95 3.32 1.11 -12.19
N HIS A 96 4.11 0.37 -12.96
CA HIS A 96 5.57 0.35 -12.86
C HIS A 96 6.23 0.55 -14.21
N LYS A 97 7.37 1.25 -14.23
CA LYS A 97 8.26 1.26 -15.39
C LYS A 97 9.14 0.00 -15.38
N VAL A 98 9.03 -0.82 -16.42
CA VAL A 98 9.80 -2.07 -16.61
C VAL A 98 10.49 -2.01 -17.98
N GLY A 99 11.80 -1.81 -17.96
CA GLY A 99 12.56 -1.47 -19.17
C GLY A 99 12.03 -0.17 -19.79
N ASP A 100 11.69 -0.23 -21.07
CA ASP A 100 11.22 0.93 -21.85
C ASP A 100 9.69 1.12 -21.82
N LEU A 101 8.96 0.24 -21.12
CA LEU A 101 7.50 0.27 -21.07
C LEU A 101 7.00 0.50 -19.65
N TYR A 102 5.78 1.00 -19.58
CA TYR A 102 4.96 1.08 -18.38
C TYR A 102 4.03 -0.13 -18.34
N TYR A 103 4.04 -0.84 -17.22
CA TYR A 103 3.24 -2.02 -16.94
C TYR A 103 2.18 -1.61 -15.93
N MET A 104 0.91 -1.82 -16.25
CA MET A 104 -0.22 -1.63 -15.35
C MET A 104 -0.84 -2.99 -15.06
N TYR A 105 -0.60 -3.50 -13.84
CA TYR A 105 -1.36 -4.63 -13.32
C TYR A 105 -2.71 -4.13 -12.83
N TYR A 106 -3.74 -4.96 -12.97
CA TYR A 106 -5.09 -4.61 -12.54
C TYR A 106 -5.87 -5.89 -12.18
N ALA A 107 -6.90 -5.75 -11.35
CA ALA A 107 -7.76 -6.86 -10.97
C ALA A 107 -9.08 -6.87 -11.77
N VAL A 108 -9.56 -8.08 -12.07
CA VAL A 108 -10.93 -8.34 -12.53
C VAL A 108 -11.60 -9.24 -11.51
N SER A 109 -12.67 -8.74 -10.89
CA SER A 109 -13.37 -9.43 -9.81
C SER A 109 -14.79 -8.87 -9.61
N THR A 110 -15.53 -9.48 -8.68
CA THR A 110 -16.83 -9.01 -8.18
C THR A 110 -16.82 -9.00 -6.65
N PHE A 111 -17.59 -8.09 -6.04
CA PHE A 111 -17.50 -7.86 -4.59
C PHE A 111 -17.81 -9.13 -3.79
N GLY A 112 -16.95 -9.43 -2.82
CA GLY A 112 -17.09 -10.61 -1.95
C GLY A 112 -16.79 -11.96 -2.63
N SER A 113 -16.27 -11.97 -3.86
CA SER A 113 -15.96 -13.18 -4.62
C SER A 113 -14.46 -13.51 -4.58
N GLN A 114 -14.13 -14.81 -4.59
CA GLN A 114 -12.78 -15.30 -4.87
C GLN A 114 -12.52 -15.55 -6.37
N THR A 115 -13.55 -15.50 -7.21
CA THR A 115 -13.38 -15.74 -8.65
C THR A 115 -12.81 -14.47 -9.28
N SER A 116 -11.48 -14.41 -9.33
CA SER A 116 -10.73 -13.20 -9.64
C SER A 116 -9.48 -13.53 -10.43
N ALA A 117 -8.99 -12.57 -11.20
CA ALA A 117 -7.70 -12.68 -11.88
C ALA A 117 -7.02 -11.32 -11.99
N ILE A 118 -5.69 -11.36 -12.01
CA ILE A 118 -4.86 -10.18 -12.24
C ILE A 118 -4.44 -10.15 -13.71
N GLY A 119 -4.80 -9.07 -14.40
CA GLY A 119 -4.38 -8.76 -15.75
C GLY A 119 -3.17 -7.85 -15.80
N LEU A 120 -2.64 -7.68 -17.02
CA LEU A 120 -1.54 -6.77 -17.30
C LEU A 120 -1.82 -6.01 -18.60
N ALA A 121 -1.72 -4.69 -18.56
CA ALA A 121 -1.63 -3.85 -19.74
C ALA A 121 -0.26 -3.18 -19.82
N THR A 122 0.20 -2.89 -21.03
CA THR A 122 1.47 -2.20 -21.26
C THR A 122 1.29 -0.96 -22.11
N SER A 123 2.10 0.06 -21.87
CA SER A 123 2.10 1.31 -22.63
C SER A 123 3.53 1.87 -22.72
N SER A 124 3.86 2.55 -23.81
CA SER A 124 5.13 3.30 -23.93
C SER A 124 5.05 4.71 -23.33
N THR A 125 3.87 5.29 -23.16
CA THR A 125 3.72 6.71 -22.74
C THR A 125 2.80 6.93 -21.54
N MET A 126 1.99 5.94 -21.16
CA MET A 126 0.85 6.04 -20.22
C MET A 126 -0.34 6.87 -20.69
N ASP A 127 -0.30 7.47 -21.88
CA ASP A 127 -1.43 8.26 -22.39
C ASP A 127 -2.62 7.37 -22.78
N ILE A 128 -3.82 7.96 -22.84
CA ILE A 128 -5.00 7.27 -23.35
C ILE A 128 -4.74 6.72 -24.76
N GLY A 129 -5.21 5.51 -25.03
CA GLY A 129 -5.07 4.87 -26.34
C GLY A 129 -3.70 4.25 -26.61
N SER A 130 -2.72 4.45 -25.73
CA SER A 130 -1.40 3.80 -25.83
C SER A 130 -1.33 2.44 -25.13
N TRP A 131 -2.34 2.12 -24.30
CA TRP A 131 -2.39 0.89 -23.51
C TRP A 131 -2.80 -0.31 -24.37
N THR A 132 -2.00 -1.37 -24.29
CA THR A 132 -2.30 -2.69 -24.89
C THR A 132 -2.53 -3.69 -23.77
N ASP A 133 -3.74 -4.23 -23.69
CA ASP A 133 -4.07 -5.30 -22.76
C ASP A 133 -3.46 -6.64 -23.19
N LEU A 134 -2.74 -7.29 -22.27
CA LEU A 134 -2.09 -8.59 -22.46
C LEU A 134 -2.87 -9.75 -21.80
N GLY A 135 -4.01 -9.45 -21.16
CA GLY A 135 -4.86 -10.42 -20.47
C GLY A 135 -4.24 -10.92 -19.16
N ALA A 136 -4.68 -12.11 -18.72
CA ALA A 136 -4.33 -12.66 -17.41
C ALA A 136 -2.82 -12.92 -17.25
N THR A 137 -2.25 -12.54 -16.12
CA THR A 137 -0.84 -12.84 -15.73
C THR A 137 -0.64 -14.31 -15.35
N GLY A 138 -1.72 -15.06 -15.16
CA GLY A 138 -1.71 -16.41 -14.57
C GLY A 138 -1.88 -16.41 -13.05
N VAL A 139 -1.93 -15.24 -12.41
CA VAL A 139 -2.40 -15.10 -11.02
C VAL A 139 -3.93 -15.02 -11.05
N ALA A 140 -4.57 -16.09 -10.60
CA ALA A 140 -6.01 -16.22 -10.56
C ALA A 140 -6.45 -17.04 -9.34
N SER A 141 -7.69 -16.80 -8.92
CA SER A 141 -8.37 -17.54 -7.86
C SER A 141 -9.79 -17.92 -8.28
N SER A 142 -10.31 -18.92 -7.60
CA SER A 142 -11.69 -19.40 -7.72
C SER A 142 -12.17 -19.76 -6.32
N SER A 143 -13.48 -19.99 -6.18
CA SER A 143 -14.04 -20.51 -4.92
C SER A 143 -13.23 -21.71 -4.40
N GLY A 144 -12.87 -21.67 -3.12
CA GLY A 144 -12.09 -22.71 -2.44
C GLY A 144 -10.57 -22.52 -2.49
N LYS A 145 -10.06 -21.48 -3.15
CA LYS A 145 -8.65 -21.07 -3.02
C LYS A 145 -8.41 -20.46 -1.65
N ALA A 146 -7.17 -20.54 -1.19
CA ALA A 146 -6.75 -19.92 0.08
C ALA A 146 -6.70 -18.38 0.00
N TYR A 147 -6.75 -17.79 -1.19
CA TYR A 147 -6.55 -16.38 -1.43
C TYR A 147 -7.52 -15.84 -2.48
N ASN A 148 -7.66 -14.51 -2.50
CA ASN A 148 -8.28 -13.77 -3.60
C ASN A 148 -7.20 -13.11 -4.48
N ALA A 149 -7.27 -13.31 -5.80
CA ALA A 149 -6.32 -12.79 -6.77
C ALA A 149 -6.70 -11.37 -7.22
N ILE A 150 -6.63 -10.41 -6.29
CA ILE A 150 -6.80 -8.97 -6.54
C ILE A 150 -5.67 -8.17 -5.86
N ASP A 151 -5.70 -6.85 -5.99
CA ASP A 151 -4.75 -5.90 -5.37
C ASP A 151 -3.28 -6.16 -5.70
N PRO A 152 -2.91 -6.20 -7.00
CA PRO A 152 -1.53 -6.43 -7.42
C PRO A 152 -0.57 -5.36 -6.91
N ASN A 153 0.66 -5.77 -6.59
CA ASN A 153 1.81 -4.88 -6.48
C ASN A 153 3.10 -5.56 -6.98
N LEU A 154 3.75 -4.96 -7.99
CA LEU A 154 5.01 -5.46 -8.52
C LEU A 154 6.21 -4.97 -7.69
N ILE A 155 7.13 -5.87 -7.34
CA ILE A 155 8.42 -5.52 -6.74
C ILE A 155 9.58 -6.18 -7.48
N ALA A 156 10.60 -5.37 -7.78
CA ALA A 156 11.89 -5.85 -8.26
C ALA A 156 12.81 -6.20 -7.09
N VAL A 157 13.39 -7.39 -7.14
CA VAL A 157 14.34 -7.92 -6.16
C VAL A 157 15.59 -8.37 -6.91
N GLY A 158 16.60 -7.49 -6.96
CA GLY A 158 17.75 -7.69 -7.83
C GLY A 158 17.30 -7.72 -9.30
N SER A 159 17.58 -8.83 -10.00
CA SER A 159 17.14 -9.07 -11.38
C SER A 159 15.82 -9.83 -11.50
N SER A 160 15.18 -10.17 -10.38
CA SER A 160 13.95 -10.95 -10.32
C SER A 160 12.75 -10.06 -10.04
N TYR A 161 11.58 -10.48 -10.51
CA TYR A 161 10.31 -9.81 -10.25
C TYR A 161 9.40 -10.71 -9.40
N TYR A 162 8.67 -10.09 -8.50
CA TYR A 162 7.63 -10.73 -7.71
C TYR A 162 6.37 -9.87 -7.74
N LEU A 163 5.22 -10.53 -7.73
CA LEU A 163 3.93 -9.87 -7.63
C LEU A 163 3.31 -10.20 -6.26
N ASN A 164 3.07 -9.18 -5.46
CA ASN A 164 2.26 -9.28 -4.25
C ASN A 164 0.80 -9.10 -4.63
N PHE A 165 -0.10 -9.78 -3.94
CA PHE A 165 -1.54 -9.69 -4.19
C PHE A 165 -2.29 -10.27 -2.99
N GLY A 166 -3.58 -9.98 -2.87
CA GLY A 166 -4.41 -10.58 -1.82
C GLY A 166 -5.37 -9.57 -1.21
N SER A 167 -6.54 -10.09 -0.86
CA SER A 167 -7.58 -9.38 -0.12
C SER A 167 -8.44 -10.44 0.55
N PHE A 168 -8.51 -10.42 1.87
CA PHE A 168 -9.22 -11.39 2.70
C PHE A 168 -8.75 -12.85 2.56
N TRP A 169 -9.53 -13.78 3.11
CA TRP A 169 -9.23 -15.21 3.18
C TRP A 169 -7.94 -15.51 3.94
N HIS A 170 -6.86 -15.87 3.27
CA HIS A 170 -5.56 -16.00 3.92
C HIS A 170 -4.66 -14.81 3.55
N ASP A 171 -5.27 -13.64 3.33
CA ASP A 171 -4.61 -12.35 3.22
C ASP A 171 -3.60 -12.26 2.06
N ILE A 172 -2.37 -11.79 2.33
CA ILE A 172 -1.43 -11.37 1.29
C ILE A 172 -0.50 -12.50 0.87
N TYR A 173 -0.41 -12.69 -0.44
CA TYR A 173 0.45 -13.64 -1.11
C TYR A 173 1.48 -12.92 -1.99
N GLN A 174 2.57 -13.63 -2.26
CA GLN A 174 3.60 -13.23 -3.22
C GLN A 174 3.88 -14.38 -4.17
N VAL A 175 4.06 -14.09 -5.45
CA VAL A 175 4.42 -15.08 -6.47
C VAL A 175 5.61 -14.58 -7.30
N PRO A 176 6.58 -15.44 -7.64
CA PRO A 176 7.63 -15.07 -8.58
C PRO A 176 7.05 -14.88 -9.98
N MET A 177 7.54 -13.86 -10.66
CA MET A 177 7.17 -13.54 -12.04
C MET A 177 8.30 -13.94 -13.00
N SER A 178 7.95 -14.13 -14.27
CA SER A 178 8.90 -14.27 -15.36
C SER A 178 9.88 -13.10 -15.42
N SER A 179 11.01 -13.28 -16.08
CA SER A 179 12.05 -12.24 -16.20
C SER A 179 11.57 -10.96 -16.89
N ASP A 180 10.53 -11.05 -17.73
CA ASP A 180 9.85 -9.91 -18.35
C ASP A 180 8.66 -9.38 -17.53
N ALA A 181 8.45 -9.92 -16.32
CA ALA A 181 7.36 -9.63 -15.38
C ALA A 181 5.94 -9.90 -15.90
N LYS A 182 5.73 -10.50 -17.09
CA LYS A 182 4.39 -10.60 -17.69
C LYS A 182 3.52 -11.73 -17.13
N LYS A 183 4.14 -12.81 -16.67
CA LYS A 183 3.43 -14.01 -16.21
C LYS A 183 4.01 -14.51 -14.90
N THR A 184 3.20 -15.21 -14.10
CA THR A 184 3.74 -15.99 -12.99
C THR A 184 4.71 -17.06 -13.52
N SER A 185 5.80 -17.29 -12.79
CA SER A 185 6.81 -18.32 -13.10
C SER A 185 6.90 -19.40 -12.02
N GLY A 186 5.98 -19.43 -11.06
CA GLY A 186 6.04 -20.38 -9.95
C GLY A 186 4.81 -20.37 -9.06
N THR A 187 5.00 -20.88 -7.84
CA THR A 187 3.93 -21.01 -6.84
C THR A 187 3.92 -19.80 -5.92
N SER A 188 2.73 -19.33 -5.57
CA SER A 188 2.57 -18.27 -4.59
C SER A 188 2.82 -18.77 -3.17
N VAL A 189 3.30 -17.88 -2.31
CA VAL A 189 3.48 -18.10 -0.88
C VAL A 189 2.77 -17.00 -0.11
N ASN A 190 2.20 -17.35 1.04
CA ASN A 190 1.62 -16.37 1.96
C ASN A 190 2.75 -15.59 2.65
N ILE A 191 2.64 -14.27 2.67
CA ILE A 191 3.65 -13.34 3.22
C ILE A 191 3.13 -12.48 4.37
N GLU A 192 1.81 -12.42 4.54
CA GLU A 192 1.12 -11.80 5.66
C GLU A 192 -0.18 -12.56 5.90
N TYR A 193 -0.50 -12.86 7.17
CA TYR A 193 -1.69 -13.59 7.56
C TYR A 193 -2.13 -13.15 8.95
N ASP A 194 -3.29 -12.53 9.04
CA ASP A 194 -3.96 -12.26 10.29
C ASP A 194 -4.70 -13.53 10.71
N SER A 195 -4.18 -14.31 11.66
CA SER A 195 -4.83 -15.57 12.08
C SER A 195 -6.20 -15.42 12.76
N ALA A 196 -6.68 -14.18 13.00
CA ALA A 196 -7.90 -13.90 13.74
C ALA A 196 -9.02 -13.32 12.87
N GLY A 197 -10.25 -13.59 13.30
CA GLY A 197 -11.44 -12.89 12.80
C GLY A 197 -11.73 -13.14 11.32
N THR A 198 -12.02 -12.07 10.60
CA THR A 198 -12.46 -12.12 9.20
C THR A 198 -11.31 -12.01 8.21
N HIS A 199 -10.06 -11.99 8.68
CA HIS A 199 -8.88 -11.78 7.83
C HIS A 199 -8.99 -10.50 7.00
N PRO A 200 -9.22 -9.30 7.57
CA PRO A 200 -9.54 -8.11 6.77
C PRO A 200 -8.26 -7.42 6.25
N CYS A 201 -7.30 -8.16 5.68
CA CYS A 201 -6.08 -7.60 5.08
C CYS A 201 -6.18 -7.56 3.55
N GLU A 202 -5.81 -6.42 2.96
CA GLU A 202 -5.81 -6.22 1.50
C GLU A 202 -4.85 -5.10 1.05
N GLY A 203 -4.81 -4.77 -0.24
CA GLY A 203 -4.10 -3.59 -0.75
C GLY A 203 -2.60 -3.59 -0.47
N SER A 204 -1.92 -4.71 -0.70
CA SER A 204 -0.50 -4.82 -0.36
C SER A 204 0.38 -3.91 -1.21
N TYR A 205 1.43 -3.34 -0.61
CA TYR A 205 2.46 -2.58 -1.34
C TYR A 205 3.84 -2.80 -0.72
N MET A 206 4.77 -3.31 -1.52
CA MET A 206 6.13 -3.58 -1.09
C MET A 206 7.12 -2.63 -1.77
N PHE A 207 8.05 -2.09 -0.99
CA PHE A 207 9.13 -1.27 -1.52
C PHE A 207 10.45 -1.55 -0.81
N TYR A 208 11.55 -1.21 -1.48
CA TYR A 208 12.90 -1.31 -0.92
C TYR A 208 13.38 0.05 -0.41
N TYR A 209 13.86 0.09 0.83
CA TYR A 209 14.48 1.27 1.41
C TYR A 209 15.60 0.90 2.37
N SER A 210 16.76 1.54 2.23
CA SER A 210 17.89 1.46 3.17
C SER A 210 18.28 0.04 3.63
N GLY A 211 18.36 -0.92 2.71
CA GLY A 211 18.76 -2.31 3.05
C GLY A 211 17.60 -3.26 3.39
N TYR A 212 16.37 -2.77 3.40
CA TYR A 212 15.19 -3.55 3.80
C TYR A 212 14.10 -3.50 2.75
N TYR A 213 13.34 -4.59 2.67
CA TYR A 213 12.02 -4.59 2.04
C TYR A 213 10.96 -4.35 3.10
N TYR A 214 10.05 -3.43 2.82
CA TYR A 214 8.93 -3.07 3.66
C TYR A 214 7.65 -3.48 2.95
N LEU A 215 6.81 -4.27 3.64
CA LEU A 215 5.47 -4.59 3.20
C LEU A 215 4.49 -3.69 3.95
N LEU A 216 3.65 -2.99 3.19
CA LEU A 216 2.48 -2.26 3.66
C LEU A 216 1.23 -3.04 3.23
N TRP A 217 0.17 -3.00 4.04
CA TRP A 217 -1.14 -3.52 3.68
C TRP A 217 -2.23 -2.79 4.46
N SER A 218 -3.44 -2.76 3.91
CA SER A 218 -4.63 -2.23 4.57
C SER A 218 -5.25 -3.28 5.48
N HIS A 219 -5.49 -2.94 6.75
CA HIS A 219 -6.26 -3.77 7.70
C HIS A 219 -7.62 -3.13 8.01
N GLY A 220 -8.70 -3.91 7.93
CA GLY A 220 -10.08 -3.48 8.20
C GLY A 220 -11.01 -3.54 6.99
N ILE A 221 -12.29 -3.28 7.20
CA ILE A 221 -13.33 -3.40 6.16
C ILE A 221 -13.39 -2.14 5.27
N CYS A 222 -13.43 -2.37 3.95
CA CYS A 222 -13.49 -1.33 2.94
C CYS A 222 -14.89 -0.79 2.67
N CYS A 223 -14.93 0.18 1.77
CA CYS A 223 -16.07 0.40 0.86
C CYS A 223 -17.39 0.85 1.52
N GLY A 224 -17.34 1.27 2.78
CA GLY A 224 -18.47 1.81 3.54
C GLY A 224 -18.04 2.97 4.43
N TYR A 225 -17.42 3.99 3.84
CA TYR A 225 -16.95 5.16 4.58
C TYR A 225 -18.13 6.07 4.98
N ASP A 226 -18.30 6.29 6.28
CA ASP A 226 -19.27 7.22 6.84
C ASP A 226 -18.62 8.60 7.04
N THR A 227 -19.06 9.59 6.27
CA THR A 227 -18.59 10.98 6.37
C THR A 227 -18.97 11.66 7.70
N CYS A 228 -20.01 11.18 8.40
CA CYS A 228 -20.54 11.80 9.62
C CYS A 228 -19.78 11.36 10.89
N ALA A 229 -19.09 10.23 10.86
CA ALA A 229 -18.35 9.70 12.01
C ALA A 229 -17.10 10.51 12.40
N LEU A 230 -16.66 11.46 11.55
CA LEU A 230 -15.51 12.32 11.87
C LEU A 230 -15.82 13.38 12.94
N VAL A 231 -17.09 13.74 13.16
CA VAL A 231 -17.46 14.74 14.18
C VAL A 231 -17.68 14.10 15.57
N SER A 232 -17.91 12.78 15.64
CA SER A 232 -18.17 12.07 16.89
C SER A 232 -17.03 11.15 17.37
N GLN A 233 -16.07 10.78 16.52
CA GLN A 233 -14.93 9.95 16.94
C GLN A 233 -13.82 10.71 17.68
N ASP A 234 -13.91 12.03 17.81
CA ASP A 234 -12.98 12.81 18.64
C ASP A 234 -13.20 12.59 20.15
N THR A 235 -14.35 12.01 20.54
CA THR A 235 -14.72 11.78 21.95
C THR A 235 -14.79 10.31 22.38
N ASP A 236 -14.77 9.34 21.44
CA ASP A 236 -14.93 7.91 21.74
C ASP A 236 -13.64 7.08 21.65
N LEU A 237 -12.47 7.71 21.57
CA LEU A 237 -11.20 7.05 21.90
C LEU A 237 -11.05 6.93 23.42
N VAL A 238 -11.98 6.20 24.03
CA VAL A 238 -11.70 5.49 25.27
C VAL A 238 -10.50 4.59 24.97
N PRO A 239 -9.43 4.61 25.78
CA PRO A 239 -8.37 3.63 25.65
C PRO A 239 -9.03 2.25 25.80
N GLN A 240 -9.25 1.55 24.68
CA GLN A 240 -9.49 0.12 24.75
C GLN A 240 -8.19 -0.47 25.29
N ASP A 241 -8.28 -0.73 26.60
CA ASP A 241 -7.42 -1.52 27.44
C ASP A 241 -6.25 -2.16 26.68
N GLN A 242 -5.05 -1.64 26.92
CA GLN A 242 -3.77 -2.24 26.52
C GLN A 242 -3.46 -3.56 27.25
N THR A 243 -4.48 -4.32 27.65
CA THR A 243 -4.33 -5.64 28.25
C THR A 243 -5.17 -6.69 27.51
N ARG A 244 -4.44 -7.66 26.93
CA ARG A 244 -4.88 -8.90 26.25
C ARG A 244 -5.29 -8.70 24.78
N ASP A 245 -4.41 -8.92 23.81
CA ASP A 245 -3.86 -10.25 23.53
C ASP A 245 -2.34 -10.24 23.36
N ARG A 246 -1.63 -10.59 24.44
CA ARG A 246 -0.22 -11.01 24.35
C ARG A 246 -0.19 -12.46 23.91
N ARG A 247 -0.39 -12.72 22.61
CA ARG A 247 0.06 -13.96 21.96
C ARG A 247 0.89 -13.66 20.72
N ARG A 248 2.13 -13.22 21.03
CA ARG A 248 3.39 -13.55 20.38
C ARG A 248 3.25 -14.32 19.04
N VAL A 249 3.02 -13.61 17.95
CA VAL A 249 3.53 -14.05 16.64
C VAL A 249 4.99 -13.61 16.60
N GLN A 250 5.91 -14.57 16.53
CA GLN A 250 7.34 -14.31 16.49
C GLN A 250 7.71 -13.68 15.14
N ASN A 251 7.63 -12.36 15.04
CA ASN A 251 8.46 -11.51 14.19
C ASN A 251 8.19 -10.06 14.60
N ASN A 252 9.12 -9.15 14.32
CA ASN A 252 9.08 -7.74 14.72
C ASN A 252 8.00 -6.94 13.96
N ASP A 253 6.74 -7.39 13.99
CA ASP A 253 5.62 -6.72 13.36
C ASP A 253 5.27 -5.48 14.18
N VAL A 254 5.31 -4.32 13.53
CA VAL A 254 4.86 -3.07 14.13
C VAL A 254 3.50 -2.74 13.53
N GLN A 255 2.47 -2.87 14.36
CA GLN A 255 1.14 -2.36 14.06
C GLN A 255 1.22 -0.83 14.15
N VAL A 256 1.20 -0.16 13.01
CA VAL A 256 1.15 1.30 12.95
C VAL A 256 -0.28 1.68 12.56
N ASP A 257 -0.97 2.47 13.37
CA ASP A 257 -2.16 3.16 12.88
C ASP A 257 -1.68 4.26 11.93
N ILE A 258 -1.55 3.93 10.65
CA ILE A 258 -1.13 4.90 9.64
C ILE A 258 -2.32 5.78 9.31
N ARG A 259 -2.52 6.79 10.15
CA ARG A 259 -3.24 7.97 9.70
C ARG A 259 -2.40 8.77 8.72
N ASN A 260 -1.05 8.78 8.84
CA ASN A 260 -0.15 9.51 7.93
C ASN A 260 1.34 9.06 8.05
N TRP A 261 1.79 8.08 7.25
CA TRP A 261 3.21 7.77 7.04
C TRP A 261 3.62 8.21 5.64
N ARG A 262 4.85 8.72 5.53
CA ARG A 262 5.43 9.26 4.29
C ARG A 262 6.56 8.33 3.84
N LEU A 263 6.50 7.90 2.58
CA LEU A 263 7.62 7.32 1.87
C LEU A 263 7.67 7.91 0.47
N CYS A 264 8.50 8.93 0.30
CA CYS A 264 8.88 9.48 -0.98
C CYS A 264 10.41 9.35 -1.10
N ARG A 265 10.88 8.64 -2.12
CA ARG A 265 12.22 8.90 -2.68
C ARG A 265 12.05 9.88 -3.85
N PRO A 266 13.11 10.62 -4.23
CA PRO A 266 13.02 11.73 -5.18
C PRO A 266 12.59 11.39 -6.62
N GLU A 267 12.16 10.16 -6.93
CA GLU A 267 11.94 9.75 -8.33
C GLU A 267 10.69 8.88 -8.60
N ARG A 268 10.04 8.26 -7.60
CA ARG A 268 8.86 7.36 -7.82
C ARG A 268 8.00 7.30 -6.55
N CYS A 269 6.71 7.65 -6.65
CA CYS A 269 5.77 7.74 -5.52
C CYS A 269 4.67 6.68 -5.63
N CYS A 270 4.32 5.97 -4.55
CA CYS A 270 3.01 5.33 -4.44
C CYS A 270 2.46 5.40 -3.00
N MET A 271 1.16 5.69 -2.97
CA MET A 271 0.15 5.36 -1.95
C MET A 271 -0.01 6.25 -0.72
N TYR A 272 -1.27 6.67 -0.58
CA TYR A 272 -1.91 7.12 0.64
C TYR A 272 -2.92 6.03 1.03
N PHE A 273 -2.94 5.62 2.29
CA PHE A 273 -4.00 4.77 2.79
C PHE A 273 -4.65 5.43 4.00
N LYS A 274 -5.97 5.26 4.09
CA LYS A 274 -6.82 5.79 5.16
C LYS A 274 -7.29 4.70 6.12
N ARG A 275 -6.56 3.58 6.17
CA ARG A 275 -6.81 2.42 7.05
C ARG A 275 -5.59 2.19 7.93
N ARG A 276 -5.74 1.34 8.95
CA ARG A 276 -4.58 0.86 9.72
C ARG A 276 -3.65 0.15 8.74
N ILE A 277 -2.50 0.76 8.44
CA ILE A 277 -1.46 0.11 7.64
C ILE A 277 -0.45 -0.52 8.58
N SER A 278 -0.35 -1.83 8.53
CA SER A 278 0.70 -2.51 9.26
C SER A 278 1.98 -2.54 8.43
N ILE A 279 3.13 -2.55 9.10
CA ILE A 279 4.44 -2.58 8.43
C ILE A 279 5.26 -3.74 8.98
N THR A 280 5.76 -4.57 8.08
CA THR A 280 6.79 -5.56 8.38
C THR A 280 8.03 -5.29 7.53
N ARG A 281 9.22 -5.41 8.12
CA ARG A 281 10.51 -5.25 7.41
C ARG A 281 11.33 -6.54 7.41
N LYS A 282 12.06 -6.82 6.32
CA LYS A 282 13.01 -7.94 6.22
C LYS A 282 14.36 -7.47 5.66
N PRO A 283 15.51 -7.94 6.21
CA PRO A 283 16.83 -7.64 5.66
C PRO A 283 17.00 -8.16 4.23
N ARG A 284 17.82 -7.49 3.41
CA ARG A 284 18.15 -7.86 2.03
C ARG A 284 18.60 -9.32 1.84
N ASP A 285 19.31 -9.88 2.82
CA ASP A 285 19.93 -11.21 2.71
C ASP A 285 19.01 -12.36 3.18
N TYR A 286 17.78 -12.06 3.62
CA TYR A 286 16.85 -13.03 4.23
C TYR A 286 15.62 -13.34 3.34
N LEU A 287 15.78 -13.24 2.02
CA LEU A 287 14.70 -13.55 1.09
C LEU A 287 14.68 -15.05 0.70
N TRP A 288 13.53 -15.66 0.98
CA TRP A 288 12.98 -16.99 0.69
C TRP A 288 13.83 -18.06 -0.03
N PRO A 289 13.83 -19.33 0.47
CA PRO A 289 12.67 -20.00 1.09
C PRO A 289 12.93 -20.44 2.54
N ARG A 290 12.51 -19.67 3.56
CA ARG A 290 12.39 -20.17 4.95
C ARG A 290 11.55 -19.24 5.84
N TRP A 291 10.26 -19.54 5.95
CA TRP A 291 9.42 -19.23 7.13
C TRP A 291 9.50 -20.54 7.91
N THR A 292 10.65 -20.81 8.52
CA THR A 292 10.71 -21.78 9.62
C THR A 292 11.26 -21.01 10.81
N ALA A 293 10.47 -20.97 11.88
CA ALA A 293 10.69 -20.20 13.10
C ALA A 293 12.17 -20.14 13.54
N SER A 294 12.63 -18.92 13.85
CA SER A 294 13.71 -18.48 14.78
C SER A 294 14.99 -19.34 14.96
N PRO A 295 16.20 -18.75 15.11
CA PRO A 295 16.46 -17.82 16.23
C PRO A 295 17.40 -16.61 15.99
N SER A 296 17.08 -15.54 16.73
CA SER A 296 17.88 -14.45 17.36
C SER A 296 19.19 -13.93 16.72
N PHE A 297 19.27 -12.60 16.50
CA PHE A 297 20.51 -11.83 16.30
C PHE A 297 20.41 -10.38 16.88
N PRO A 298 21.56 -9.69 17.10
CA PRO A 298 21.75 -8.70 18.16
C PRO A 298 21.33 -7.27 17.81
N VAL A 299 21.17 -6.48 18.87
CA VAL A 299 20.79 -5.06 18.87
C VAL A 299 21.93 -4.20 18.30
N VAL A 300 21.61 -3.29 17.37
CA VAL A 300 22.51 -2.22 16.89
C VAL A 300 21.83 -0.86 17.15
N PRO A 301 22.53 0.18 17.65
CA PRO A 301 21.92 1.41 18.19
C PRO A 301 21.53 2.45 17.13
N PRO A 302 20.78 3.51 17.51
CA PRO A 302 20.06 4.39 16.59
C PRO A 302 20.75 5.74 16.35
N GLU A 303 21.04 6.10 15.10
CA GLU A 303 21.27 7.47 14.60
C GLU A 303 20.93 7.47 13.08
N ALA A 304 20.35 8.48 12.41
CA ALA A 304 20.00 9.86 12.74
C ALA A 304 18.84 10.35 11.83
N ASN A 305 18.21 11.44 12.28
CA ASN A 305 17.15 12.24 11.65
C ASN A 305 17.43 12.68 10.20
N LEU A 306 16.35 12.86 9.42
CA LEU A 306 16.16 13.93 8.42
C LEU A 306 14.67 13.90 7.96
N PHE A 307 13.85 14.85 8.39
CA PHE A 307 12.47 15.03 7.92
C PHE A 307 12.36 16.31 7.09
N GLY A 308 11.98 16.16 5.81
CA GLY A 308 11.53 17.23 4.92
C GLY A 308 10.05 17.04 4.56
N THR A 309 9.37 18.14 4.26
CA THR A 309 7.91 18.28 4.04
C THR A 309 7.46 17.95 2.61
N GLU A 310 6.38 17.15 2.46
CA GLU A 310 5.71 16.66 1.21
C GLU A 310 4.28 16.11 1.45
N VAL A 311 3.43 15.94 0.42
CA VAL A 311 1.96 16.08 0.48
C VAL A 311 1.19 14.77 0.20
N CYS A 312 0.09 14.50 0.93
CA CYS A 312 -0.77 13.30 0.87
C CYS A 312 -2.27 13.61 0.56
N LEU A 313 -2.97 12.82 -0.26
CA LEU A 313 -4.32 13.13 -0.79
C LEU A 313 -5.49 12.69 0.13
N PRO A 314 -6.59 13.46 0.28
CA PRO A 314 -7.78 12.99 0.99
C PRO A 314 -8.77 12.24 0.07
N THR A 315 -9.25 11.06 0.50
CA THR A 315 -10.44 10.40 -0.08
C THR A 315 -11.74 10.94 0.54
N GLN A 316 -12.82 11.05 -0.25
CA GLN A 316 -14.20 11.23 0.24
C GLN A 316 -15.10 10.15 -0.38
N ALA A 317 -16.01 9.61 0.42
CA ALA A 317 -17.01 8.64 -0.03
C ALA A 317 -18.11 9.31 -0.82
N LYS A 318 -18.78 8.51 -1.65
CA LYS A 318 -19.96 8.91 -2.41
C LYS A 318 -21.13 8.04 -1.96
N ASP A 319 -22.29 8.68 -1.86
CA ASP A 319 -23.62 8.06 -1.73
C ASP A 319 -23.91 7.04 -2.84
#